data_AF-A0A968HI68-F1
#
_entry.id   AF-A0A968HI68-F1
#
_cell.length_a   1.000
_cell.length_b   1.000
_cell.length_c   1.000
_cell.angle_alpha   90.00
_cell.angle_beta   90.00
_cell.angle_gamma   90.00
#
_symmetry.space_group_name_H-M   'P 1'
#
loop_
_entity.id
_entity.type
_entity.pdbx_description
1 polymer ?
#
loop_
_entity_poly.entity_id
_entity_poly.type
_entity_poly.pdbx_seq_one_letter_code
_entity_poly.pdbx_strand_id
1 'polypeptide(L)'
;QHPQPRPWQPIDWDSINPSQIRGIDPLIFLAILAGSIDTETPIRGYTQTSRQYLEPLYPQMARFVGGTVNDQGDLVELGLWEKEERQHSPALQRLYTQLSGLKLMPMPHDPRSYEPTNSPHRDLFEHGLHRVATEYGATCLYLWLMAHSTGALHTVLAELLIDEINHMTKFWGFGRWAYPQTSLLTVLRTLVGTSWGGANRQRSRFSHTLQRMMEVLHWEAWSIPNKLTLLWTFAQVLWQLWRWSRSLKTEQLNCWLGAHPESQGAAQ
;
A
#
# COMPACT_ATOMS: atom_id res chain seq x y z
N GLN A 1 4.65 -18.30 17.32
CA GLN A 1 5.85 -17.50 17.00
C GLN A 1 5.44 -16.03 17.01
N HIS A 2 6.27 -15.11 17.54
CA HIS A 2 6.01 -13.67 17.46
C HIS A 2 6.68 -13.12 16.19
N PRO A 3 5.92 -12.87 15.11
CA PRO A 3 6.50 -12.43 13.85
C PRO A 3 7.20 -11.08 14.05
N GLN A 4 8.38 -10.95 13.44
CA GLN A 4 9.20 -9.73 13.48
C GLN A 4 9.21 -9.07 12.11
N PRO A 5 9.35 -7.74 12.05
CA PRO A 5 9.52 -7.04 10.79
C PRO A 5 10.71 -7.60 10.03
N ARG A 6 10.62 -7.59 8.70
CA ARG A 6 11.76 -7.91 7.85
C ARG A 6 12.93 -6.97 8.20
N PRO A 7 14.14 -7.49 8.48
CA PRO A 7 15.29 -6.63 8.65
C PRO A 7 15.69 -6.04 7.29
N TRP A 8 15.93 -4.73 7.26
CA TRP A 8 16.56 -4.08 6.12
C TRP A 8 18.04 -4.39 6.09
N GLN A 9 18.64 -4.44 4.89
CA GLN A 9 20.08 -4.51 4.77
C GLN A 9 20.72 -3.22 5.35
N PRO A 10 21.98 -3.29 5.84
CA PRO A 10 22.69 -2.11 6.29
C PRO A 10 22.78 -1.05 5.18
N ILE A 11 22.40 0.19 5.53
CA ILE A 11 22.44 1.34 4.62
C ILE A 11 23.58 2.26 5.06
N ASP A 12 24.48 2.57 4.13
CA ASP A 12 25.46 3.64 4.29
C ASP A 12 24.80 5.00 4.04
N TRP A 13 24.18 5.53 5.08
CA TRP A 13 23.40 6.77 4.99
C TRP A 13 24.24 8.01 4.70
N ASP A 14 25.54 7.99 5.03
CA ASP A 14 26.41 9.15 4.91
C ASP A 14 26.95 9.32 3.49
N SER A 15 26.87 8.28 2.65
CA SER A 15 27.21 8.37 1.21
C SER A 15 26.03 8.80 0.33
N ILE A 16 24.84 8.99 0.90
CA ILE A 16 23.67 9.46 0.16
C ILE A 16 23.85 10.92 -0.22
N ASN A 17 23.78 11.22 -1.52
CA ASN A 17 23.97 12.57 -2.01
C ASN A 17 23.23 12.84 -3.33
N PRO A 18 22.98 14.11 -3.70
CA PRO A 18 22.15 14.46 -4.86
C PRO A 18 22.64 13.91 -6.20
N SER A 19 23.94 13.66 -6.36
CA SER A 19 24.49 13.12 -7.62
C SER A 19 24.03 11.70 -7.93
N GLN A 20 23.47 11.01 -6.93
CA GLN A 20 22.90 9.67 -7.08
C GLN A 20 21.54 9.65 -7.77
N ILE A 21 20.87 10.80 -7.93
CA ILE A 21 19.64 10.95 -8.71
C ILE A 21 19.99 10.99 -10.21
N ARG A 22 19.36 10.15 -11.03
CA ARG A 22 19.68 9.97 -12.45
C ARG A 22 18.44 10.07 -13.34
N GLY A 23 18.55 10.74 -14.48
CA GLY A 23 17.53 10.73 -15.53
C GLY A 23 16.21 11.43 -15.19
N ILE A 24 16.15 12.13 -14.06
CA ILE A 24 15.01 12.92 -13.59
C ILE A 24 15.54 14.22 -12.96
N ASP A 25 14.74 15.28 -13.02
CA ASP A 25 14.97 16.50 -12.26
C ASP A 25 14.98 16.17 -10.74
N PRO A 26 16.05 16.51 -10.00
CA PRO A 26 16.12 16.35 -8.55
C PRO A 26 14.97 17.00 -7.79
N LEU A 27 14.43 18.13 -8.25
CA LEU A 27 13.30 18.79 -7.60
C LEU A 27 12.02 17.95 -7.72
N ILE A 28 11.80 17.30 -8.86
CA ILE A 28 10.69 16.36 -9.02
C ILE A 28 10.90 15.16 -8.09
N PHE A 29 12.10 14.60 -8.04
CA PHE A 29 12.42 13.49 -7.13
C PHE A 29 12.13 13.84 -5.66
N LEU A 30 12.57 15.01 -5.21
CA LEU A 30 12.32 15.52 -3.87
C LEU A 30 10.83 15.78 -3.60
N ALA A 31 10.09 16.30 -4.59
CA ALA A 31 8.65 16.51 -4.47
C ALA A 31 7.89 15.19 -4.31
N ILE A 32 8.28 14.15 -5.05
CA ILE A 32 7.76 12.80 -4.88
C ILE A 32 8.04 12.29 -3.46
N LEU A 33 9.29 12.42 -2.97
CA LEU A 33 9.63 12.00 -1.60
C LEU A 33 8.77 12.72 -0.56
N ALA A 34 8.56 14.03 -0.70
CA ALA A 34 7.71 14.79 0.21
C ALA A 34 6.27 14.25 0.20
N GLY A 35 5.74 13.99 -0.99
CA GLY A 35 4.43 13.37 -1.17
C GLY A 35 4.27 11.98 -0.55
N SER A 36 5.30 11.15 -0.70
CA SER A 36 5.37 9.84 -0.03
C SER A 36 5.38 10.01 1.49
N ILE A 37 6.18 10.93 2.03
CA ILE A 37 6.23 11.19 3.48
C ILE A 37 4.86 11.58 4.03
N ASP A 38 4.12 12.46 3.35
CA ASP A 38 2.77 12.85 3.76
C ASP A 38 1.78 11.68 3.72
N THR A 39 2.01 10.73 2.82
CA THR A 39 1.23 9.50 2.71
C THR A 39 1.60 8.48 3.79
N GLU A 40 2.87 8.32 4.14
CA GLU A 40 3.32 7.33 5.13
C GLU A 40 3.13 7.77 6.58
N THR A 41 3.18 9.08 6.86
CA THR A 41 3.22 9.60 8.23
C THR A 41 2.01 9.19 9.10
N PRO A 42 0.76 9.17 8.61
CA PRO A 42 -0.38 8.80 9.43
C PRO A 42 -0.66 7.27 9.41
N ILE A 43 0.38 6.45 9.26
CA ILE A 43 0.29 4.98 9.17
C ILE A 43 -0.55 4.33 10.27
N ARG A 44 -0.48 4.85 11.51
CA ARG A 44 -1.29 4.34 12.61
C ARG A 44 -2.78 4.43 12.33
N GLY A 45 -3.27 5.54 11.75
CA GLY A 45 -4.69 5.63 11.43
C GLY A 45 -5.07 4.65 10.33
N TYR A 46 -4.24 4.46 9.29
CA TYR A 46 -4.53 3.49 8.23
C TYR A 46 -4.55 2.04 8.73
N THR A 47 -3.63 1.68 9.63
CA THR A 47 -3.57 0.35 10.24
C THR A 47 -4.75 0.10 11.17
N GLN A 48 -5.16 1.08 11.97
CA GLN A 48 -6.34 0.96 12.82
C GLN A 48 -7.65 0.90 12.03
N THR A 49 -7.83 1.72 10.99
CA THR A 49 -9.00 1.62 10.12
C THR A 49 -9.06 0.25 9.44
N SER A 50 -7.93 -0.26 8.95
CA SER A 50 -7.88 -1.59 8.34
C SER A 50 -8.18 -2.71 9.34
N ARG A 51 -7.67 -2.60 10.58
CA ARG A 51 -8.01 -3.51 11.68
C ARG A 51 -9.52 -3.53 11.92
N GLN A 52 -10.17 -2.37 11.99
CA GLN A 52 -11.61 -2.26 12.23
C GLN A 52 -12.47 -2.90 11.12
N TYR A 53 -12.07 -2.80 9.86
CA TYR A 53 -12.75 -3.52 8.76
C TYR A 53 -12.53 -5.04 8.80
N LEU A 54 -11.38 -5.49 9.31
CA LEU A 54 -11.01 -6.91 9.36
C LEU A 54 -11.58 -7.63 10.59
N GLU A 55 -11.63 -6.96 11.74
CA GLU A 55 -11.91 -7.56 13.05
C GLU A 55 -13.23 -8.36 13.10
N PRO A 56 -14.36 -7.92 12.51
CA PRO A 56 -15.62 -8.66 12.55
C PRO A 56 -15.60 -9.99 11.80
N LEU A 57 -14.69 -10.16 10.82
CA LEU A 57 -14.69 -11.29 9.90
C LEU A 57 -13.42 -12.15 10.02
N TYR A 58 -12.29 -11.51 10.23
CA TYR A 58 -10.95 -12.10 10.17
C TYR A 58 -10.05 -11.55 11.30
N PRO A 59 -10.34 -11.86 12.58
CA PRO A 59 -9.65 -11.28 13.73
C PRO A 59 -8.14 -11.54 13.76
N GLN A 60 -7.68 -12.68 13.22
CA GLN A 60 -6.25 -12.96 13.09
C GLN A 60 -5.56 -12.00 12.11
N MET A 61 -6.22 -11.68 10.99
CA MET A 61 -5.70 -10.70 10.02
C MET A 61 -5.78 -9.29 10.58
N ALA A 62 -6.83 -8.96 11.34
CA ALA A 62 -6.93 -7.70 12.06
C ALA A 62 -5.73 -7.49 13.00
N ARG A 63 -5.38 -8.52 13.78
CA ARG A 63 -4.18 -8.54 14.63
C ARG A 63 -2.88 -8.40 13.84
N PHE A 64 -2.77 -9.07 12.69
CA PHE A 64 -1.60 -8.94 11.82
C PHE A 64 -1.41 -7.49 11.32
N VAL A 65 -2.51 -6.84 10.89
CA VAL A 65 -2.50 -5.51 10.27
C VAL A 65 -2.29 -4.40 11.31
N GLY A 66 -3.23 -4.26 12.26
CA GLY A 66 -3.26 -3.16 13.22
C GLY A 66 -3.12 -3.59 14.68
N GLY A 67 -2.86 -4.87 14.94
CA GLY A 67 -2.57 -5.34 16.29
C GLY A 67 -3.82 -5.60 17.14
N THR A 68 -3.66 -5.56 18.46
CA THR A 68 -4.76 -5.81 19.42
C THR A 68 -5.03 -4.57 20.25
N VAL A 69 -6.30 -4.29 20.50
CA VAL A 69 -6.76 -3.22 21.40
C VAL A 69 -7.36 -3.82 22.67
N ASN A 70 -7.36 -3.08 23.78
CA ASN A 70 -8.09 -3.44 25.00
C ASN A 70 -9.56 -3.01 24.92
N ASP A 71 -10.34 -3.29 25.97
CA ASP A 71 -11.76 -2.95 26.07
C ASP A 71 -12.03 -1.42 26.02
N GLN A 72 -11.02 -0.61 26.34
CA GLN A 72 -11.05 0.85 26.26
C GLN A 72 -10.71 1.38 24.86
N GLY A 73 -10.30 0.51 23.93
CA GLY A 73 -9.87 0.85 22.58
C GLY A 73 -8.40 1.26 22.47
N ASP A 74 -7.63 1.17 23.56
CA ASP A 74 -6.19 1.47 23.54
C ASP A 74 -5.40 0.31 22.92
N LEU A 75 -4.38 0.67 22.14
CA LEU A 75 -3.49 -0.30 21.50
C LEU A 75 -2.60 -1.01 22.51
N VAL A 76 -2.72 -2.34 22.58
CA VAL A 76 -1.94 -3.22 23.46
C VAL A 76 -0.74 -3.83 22.75
N GLU A 77 -0.94 -4.29 21.51
CA GLU A 77 0.11 -4.88 20.68
C GLU A 77 0.05 -4.26 19.29
N LEU A 78 1.21 -3.89 18.72
CA LEU A 78 1.31 -3.45 17.32
C LEU A 78 1.21 -4.65 16.36
N GLY A 79 0.46 -4.48 15.28
CA GLY A 79 0.45 -5.43 14.17
C GLY A 79 1.83 -5.56 13.53
N LEU A 80 2.10 -6.71 12.90
CA LEU A 80 3.37 -6.90 12.17
C LEU A 80 3.47 -5.90 11.02
N TRP A 81 2.38 -5.72 10.27
CA TRP A 81 2.36 -4.79 9.15
C TRP A 81 2.60 -3.34 9.61
N GLU A 82 1.94 -2.86 10.67
CA GLU A 82 2.24 -1.53 11.24
C GLU A 82 3.72 -1.39 11.66
N LYS A 83 4.35 -2.45 12.19
CA LYS A 83 5.78 -2.40 12.56
C LYS A 83 6.70 -2.30 11.34
N GLU A 84 6.37 -2.92 10.22
CA GLU A 84 7.12 -2.82 8.96
C GLU A 84 6.99 -1.40 8.39
N GLU A 85 5.76 -0.93 8.21
CA GLU A 85 5.43 0.39 7.64
C GLU A 85 6.01 1.58 8.42
N ARG A 86 6.11 1.47 9.76
CA ARG A 86 6.71 2.51 10.60
C ARG A 86 8.18 2.79 10.31
N GLN A 87 8.86 1.95 9.53
CA GLN A 87 10.23 2.19 9.07
C GLN A 87 10.29 3.16 7.89
N HIS A 88 9.22 3.29 7.11
CA HIS A 88 9.22 3.98 5.82
C HIS A 88 9.32 5.50 5.97
N SER A 89 8.40 6.12 6.73
CA SER A 89 8.42 7.58 6.91
C SER A 89 9.76 8.11 7.47
N PRO A 90 10.37 7.50 8.51
CA PRO A 90 11.71 7.91 8.96
C PRO A 90 12.80 7.78 7.88
N ALA A 91 12.78 6.71 7.09
CA ALA A 91 13.74 6.50 6.01
C ALA A 91 13.58 7.56 4.91
N LEU A 92 12.34 7.81 4.47
CA LEU A 92 12.02 8.83 3.46
C LEU A 92 12.38 10.24 3.93
N GLN A 93 12.08 10.59 5.19
CA GLN A 93 12.47 11.88 5.76
C GLN A 93 13.99 12.05 5.78
N ARG A 94 14.72 10.98 6.14
CA ARG A 94 16.19 11.01 6.11
C ARG A 94 16.72 11.17 4.68
N LEU A 95 16.16 10.47 3.71
CA LEU A 95 16.49 10.65 2.29
C LEU A 95 16.26 12.10 1.85
N TYR A 96 15.07 12.64 2.13
CA TYR A 96 14.73 14.01 1.78
C TYR A 96 15.75 15.00 2.35
N THR A 97 16.10 14.86 3.64
CA THR A 97 17.07 15.75 4.29
C THR A 97 18.48 15.59 3.73
N GLN A 98 18.94 14.38 3.44
CA GLN A 98 20.26 14.16 2.82
C GLN A 98 20.35 14.75 1.40
N LEU A 99 19.26 14.65 0.63
CA LEU A 99 19.24 15.09 -0.76
C LEU A 99 18.96 16.60 -0.92
N SER A 100 18.23 17.21 0.01
CA SER A 100 17.88 18.64 -0.07
C SER A 100 18.68 19.54 0.87
N GLY A 101 19.27 18.97 1.93
CA GLY A 101 19.80 19.74 3.06
C GLY A 101 18.72 20.35 3.97
N LEU A 102 17.43 20.11 3.69
CA LEU A 102 16.30 20.68 4.40
C LEU A 102 15.57 19.62 5.22
N LYS A 103 15.03 20.04 6.36
CA LYS A 103 14.10 19.21 7.13
C LYS A 103 12.68 19.48 6.65
N LEU A 104 12.03 18.46 6.10
CA LEU A 104 10.63 18.56 5.72
C LEU A 104 9.75 18.65 6.98
N MET A 105 8.72 19.49 6.93
CA MET A 105 7.61 19.43 7.86
C MET A 105 6.45 18.69 7.18
N PRO A 106 6.17 17.43 7.54
CA PRO A 106 5.10 16.67 6.92
C PRO A 106 3.75 17.36 7.13
N MET A 107 2.90 17.31 6.11
CA MET A 107 1.50 17.74 6.15
C MET A 107 0.62 16.51 5.86
N PRO A 108 0.57 15.54 6.79
CA PRO A 108 -0.19 14.32 6.59
C PRO A 108 -1.68 14.63 6.46
N HIS A 109 -2.34 13.88 5.60
CA HIS A 109 -3.79 13.90 5.54
C HIS A 109 -4.38 13.02 6.65
N ASP A 110 -5.55 13.39 7.14
CA ASP A 110 -6.26 12.55 8.10
C ASP A 110 -6.65 11.21 7.45
N PRO A 111 -6.28 10.08 8.09
CA PRO A 111 -6.77 8.78 7.70
C PRO A 111 -8.30 8.76 7.71
N ARG A 112 -8.88 8.10 6.71
CA ARG A 112 -10.33 7.90 6.70
C ARG A 112 -10.72 7.05 7.89
N SER A 113 -11.72 7.51 8.63
CA SER A 113 -12.34 6.75 9.71
C SER A 113 -13.04 5.51 9.16
N TYR A 114 -13.17 4.51 10.03
CA TYR A 114 -14.02 3.35 9.77
C TYR A 114 -15.49 3.79 9.62
N GLU A 115 -16.07 3.46 8.46
CA GLU A 115 -17.47 3.73 8.12
C GLU A 115 -18.18 2.39 7.85
N PRO A 116 -18.66 1.68 8.90
CA PRO A 116 -19.38 0.43 8.71
C PRO A 116 -20.76 0.64 8.10
N THR A 117 -21.18 -0.33 7.31
CA THR A 117 -22.56 -0.53 6.87
C THR A 117 -23.10 -1.83 7.46
N ASN A 118 -24.34 -2.19 7.09
CA ASN A 118 -24.93 -3.46 7.48
C ASN A 118 -24.35 -4.67 6.70
N SER A 119 -23.29 -4.48 5.90
CA SER A 119 -22.65 -5.53 5.12
C SER A 119 -21.12 -5.56 5.34
N PRO A 120 -20.64 -6.14 6.46
CA PRO A 120 -19.22 -6.19 6.78
C PRO A 120 -18.35 -6.82 5.67
N HIS A 121 -18.87 -7.82 4.95
CA HIS A 121 -18.17 -8.43 3.82
C HIS A 121 -17.95 -7.47 2.65
N ARG A 122 -18.95 -6.64 2.34
CA ARG A 122 -18.85 -5.64 1.28
C ARG A 122 -17.93 -4.51 1.70
N ASP A 123 -18.07 -4.05 2.94
CA ASP A 123 -17.24 -3.00 3.52
C ASP A 123 -15.75 -3.39 3.48
N LEU A 124 -15.43 -4.60 3.92
CA LEU A 124 -14.07 -5.14 3.84
C LEU A 124 -13.60 -5.32 2.40
N PHE A 125 -14.47 -5.72 1.47
CA PHE A 125 -14.10 -5.86 0.05
C PHE A 125 -13.70 -4.52 -0.54
N GLU A 126 -14.52 -3.48 -0.35
CA GLU A 126 -14.24 -2.13 -0.85
C GLU A 126 -12.98 -1.54 -0.21
N HIS A 127 -12.81 -1.70 1.11
CA HIS A 127 -11.59 -1.28 1.83
C HIS A 127 -10.35 -2.04 1.37
N GLY A 128 -10.45 -3.36 1.24
CA GLY A 128 -9.34 -4.23 0.81
C GLY A 128 -8.86 -3.88 -0.61
N LEU A 129 -9.78 -3.57 -1.54
CA LEU A 129 -9.42 -3.08 -2.86
C LEU A 129 -8.68 -1.75 -2.82
N HIS A 130 -9.06 -0.84 -1.91
CA HIS A 130 -8.34 0.41 -1.71
C HIS A 130 -6.92 0.16 -1.20
N ARG A 131 -6.73 -0.74 -0.22
CA ARG A 131 -5.39 -1.12 0.27
C ARG A 131 -4.52 -1.72 -0.82
N VAL A 132 -5.05 -2.67 -1.61
CA VAL A 132 -4.32 -3.24 -2.76
C VAL A 132 -3.88 -2.15 -3.73
N ALA A 133 -4.75 -1.18 -4.02
CA ALA A 133 -4.41 -0.07 -4.90
C ALA A 133 -3.32 0.84 -4.31
N THR A 134 -3.34 1.09 -3.00
CA THR A 134 -2.32 1.88 -2.31
C THR A 134 -0.95 1.19 -2.37
N GLU A 135 -0.85 -0.10 -1.99
CA GLU A 135 0.46 -0.79 -2.01
C GLU A 135 0.97 -0.98 -3.44
N TYR A 136 0.05 -1.18 -4.40
CA TYR A 136 0.41 -1.21 -5.82
C TYR A 136 0.99 0.13 -6.28
N GLY A 137 0.38 1.25 -5.88
CA GLY A 137 0.88 2.59 -6.18
C GLY A 137 2.26 2.83 -5.57
N ALA A 138 2.46 2.50 -4.30
CA ALA A 138 3.73 2.60 -3.60
C ALA A 138 4.81 1.71 -4.23
N THR A 139 4.49 0.44 -4.52
CA THR A 139 5.36 -0.49 -5.26
C THR A 139 5.85 0.12 -6.56
N CYS A 140 4.93 0.64 -7.37
CA CYS A 140 5.29 1.25 -8.64
C CYS A 140 6.16 2.49 -8.49
N LEU A 141 5.83 3.34 -7.51
CA LEU A 141 6.54 4.58 -7.25
C LEU A 141 7.97 4.31 -6.77
N TYR A 142 8.15 3.43 -5.78
CA TYR A 142 9.47 3.08 -5.28
C TYR A 142 10.30 2.32 -6.32
N LEU A 143 9.69 1.46 -7.14
CA LEU A 143 10.40 0.85 -8.28
C LEU A 143 10.90 1.90 -9.27
N TRP A 144 10.06 2.89 -9.58
CA TRP A 144 10.43 3.96 -10.50
C TRP A 144 11.51 4.88 -9.92
N LEU A 145 11.38 5.32 -8.67
CA LEU A 145 12.42 6.09 -7.98
C LEU A 145 13.74 5.30 -7.88
N MET A 146 13.67 4.01 -7.58
CA MET A 146 14.83 3.12 -7.52
C MET A 146 15.55 3.07 -8.87
N ALA A 147 14.81 2.95 -9.98
CA ALA A 147 15.38 2.98 -11.33
C ALA A 147 16.07 4.31 -11.68
N HIS A 148 15.62 5.40 -11.05
CA HIS A 148 16.21 6.75 -11.17
C HIS A 148 17.24 7.06 -10.07
N SER A 149 17.81 6.05 -9.43
CA SER A 149 18.78 6.21 -8.35
C SER A 149 19.97 5.25 -8.46
N THR A 150 21.07 5.58 -7.79
CA THR A 150 22.29 4.76 -7.72
C THR A 150 22.86 4.75 -6.31
N GLY A 151 23.81 3.84 -6.03
CA GLY A 151 24.52 3.79 -4.75
C GLY A 151 23.59 3.56 -3.55
N ALA A 152 23.89 4.19 -2.41
CA ALA A 152 23.12 4.02 -1.18
C ALA A 152 21.66 4.49 -1.31
N LEU A 153 21.37 5.53 -2.12
CA LEU A 153 20.00 5.95 -2.41
C LEU A 153 19.17 4.81 -3.04
N HIS A 154 19.76 4.08 -3.98
CA HIS A 154 19.13 2.92 -4.61
C HIS A 154 18.85 1.81 -3.59
N THR A 155 19.80 1.55 -2.68
CA THR A 155 19.62 0.56 -1.62
C THR A 155 18.42 0.89 -0.73
N VAL A 156 18.25 2.14 -0.31
CA VAL A 156 17.08 2.52 0.52
C VAL A 156 15.77 2.29 -0.23
N LEU A 157 15.70 2.70 -1.50
CA LEU A 157 14.50 2.54 -2.32
C LEU A 157 14.20 1.06 -2.63
N ALA A 158 15.24 0.23 -2.74
CA ALA A 158 15.08 -1.21 -2.89
C ALA A 158 14.47 -1.84 -1.62
N GLU A 159 14.89 -1.41 -0.43
CA GLU A 159 14.33 -1.88 0.83
C GLU A 159 12.84 -1.52 0.98
N LEU A 160 12.49 -0.27 0.69
CA LEU A 160 11.10 0.18 0.63
C LEU A 160 10.28 -0.64 -0.39
N LEU A 161 10.82 -0.80 -1.60
CA LEU A 161 10.17 -1.58 -2.66
C LEU A 161 9.91 -3.03 -2.25
N ILE A 162 10.86 -3.69 -1.59
CA ILE A 162 10.69 -5.07 -1.13
C ILE A 162 9.53 -5.15 -0.12
N ASP A 163 9.41 -4.19 0.78
CA ASP A 163 8.29 -4.13 1.72
C ASP A 163 6.96 -3.98 0.99
N GLU A 164 6.86 -3.02 0.06
CA GLU A 164 5.63 -2.80 -0.70
C GLU A 164 5.21 -3.98 -1.56
N ILE A 165 6.16 -4.67 -2.20
CA ILE A 165 5.87 -5.92 -2.94
C ILE A 165 5.29 -6.96 -1.98
N ASN A 166 5.86 -7.10 -0.78
CA ASN A 166 5.36 -8.03 0.23
C ASN A 166 3.95 -7.63 0.72
N HIS A 167 3.70 -6.35 0.95
CA HIS A 167 2.39 -5.86 1.39
C HIS A 167 1.33 -6.02 0.30
N MET A 168 1.61 -5.57 -0.91
CA MET A 168 0.74 -5.73 -2.08
C MET A 168 0.37 -7.19 -2.31
N THR A 169 1.34 -8.11 -2.27
CA THR A 169 1.09 -9.53 -2.52
C THR A 169 0.31 -10.21 -1.38
N LYS A 170 0.54 -9.82 -0.12
CA LYS A 170 -0.25 -10.30 1.04
C LYS A 170 -1.70 -9.85 0.94
N PHE A 171 -1.95 -8.56 0.70
CA PHE A 171 -3.32 -8.05 0.54
C PHE A 171 -4.03 -8.64 -0.68
N TRP A 172 -3.31 -8.80 -1.81
CA TRP A 172 -3.85 -9.46 -3.00
C TRP A 172 -4.22 -10.93 -2.73
N GLY A 173 -3.31 -11.68 -2.12
CA GLY A 173 -3.52 -13.09 -1.77
C GLY A 173 -4.70 -13.26 -0.82
N PHE A 174 -4.79 -12.40 0.20
CA PHE A 174 -5.93 -12.36 1.11
C PHE A 174 -7.24 -12.05 0.37
N GLY A 175 -7.26 -11.05 -0.52
CA GLY A 175 -8.45 -10.73 -1.31
C GLY A 175 -8.89 -11.89 -2.22
N ARG A 176 -7.94 -12.61 -2.83
CA ARG A 176 -8.22 -13.81 -3.63
C ARG A 176 -8.77 -14.97 -2.80
N TRP A 177 -8.28 -15.13 -1.58
CA TRP A 177 -8.76 -16.14 -0.65
C TRP A 177 -10.15 -15.81 -0.12
N ALA A 178 -10.38 -14.59 0.39
CA ALA A 178 -11.64 -14.15 1.00
C ALA A 178 -12.77 -13.90 -0.02
N TYR A 179 -12.43 -13.69 -1.31
CA TYR A 179 -13.40 -13.39 -2.37
C TYR A 179 -13.07 -14.16 -3.66
N PRO A 180 -13.12 -15.51 -3.64
CA PRO A 180 -12.63 -16.35 -4.74
C PRO A 180 -13.43 -16.19 -6.04
N GLN A 181 -14.71 -15.81 -5.93
CA GLN A 181 -15.62 -15.60 -7.06
C GLN A 181 -15.48 -14.23 -7.72
N THR A 182 -14.66 -13.33 -7.16
CA THR A 182 -14.45 -12.00 -7.73
C THR A 182 -13.60 -12.10 -9.00
N SER A 183 -14.21 -11.72 -10.13
CA SER A 183 -13.48 -11.58 -11.39
C SER A 183 -12.60 -10.31 -11.40
N LEU A 184 -11.50 -10.33 -12.17
CA LEU A 184 -10.67 -9.13 -12.40
C LEU A 184 -11.49 -7.96 -12.98
N LEU A 185 -12.51 -8.26 -13.80
CA LEU A 185 -13.42 -7.25 -14.32
C LEU A 185 -14.24 -6.60 -13.22
N THR A 186 -14.69 -7.37 -12.23
CA THR A 186 -15.39 -6.85 -11.04
C THR A 186 -14.47 -5.94 -10.23
N VAL A 187 -13.21 -6.36 -9.99
CA VAL A 187 -12.20 -5.53 -9.32
C VAL A 187 -12.01 -4.19 -10.04
N LEU A 188 -11.76 -4.24 -11.35
CA LEU A 188 -11.57 -3.05 -12.18
C LEU A 188 -12.81 -2.14 -12.17
N ARG A 189 -14.02 -2.70 -12.28
CA ARG A 189 -15.26 -1.92 -12.23
C ARG A 189 -15.47 -1.23 -10.89
N THR A 190 -15.17 -1.91 -9.78
CA THR A 190 -15.26 -1.35 -8.43
C THR A 190 -14.23 -0.23 -8.22
N LEU A 191 -13.01 -0.41 -8.72
CA LEU A 191 -11.98 0.63 -8.71
C LEU A 191 -12.38 1.83 -9.58
N VAL A 192 -12.91 1.63 -10.78
CA VAL A 192 -13.37 2.74 -11.65
C VAL A 192 -14.69 3.36 -11.16
N GLY A 193 -15.39 2.70 -10.23
CA GLY A 193 -16.65 3.16 -9.61
C GLY A 193 -17.88 3.03 -10.52
N THR A 194 -17.91 2.02 -11.38
CA THR A 194 -19.04 1.75 -12.28
C THR A 194 -20.01 0.72 -11.71
N SER A 195 -20.31 0.74 -10.41
CA SER A 195 -21.36 -0.13 -9.87
C SER A 195 -22.74 0.38 -10.30
N TRP A 196 -23.41 -0.39 -11.15
CA TRP A 196 -24.82 -0.19 -11.50
C TRP A 196 -25.71 -0.30 -10.25
N GLY A 197 -26.48 0.75 -9.99
CA GLY A 197 -27.64 0.71 -9.09
C GLY A 197 -27.56 1.69 -7.93
N GLY A 198 -28.34 2.78 -8.01
CA GLY A 198 -28.72 3.61 -6.87
C GLY A 198 -28.14 5.02 -6.91
N ALA A 199 -29.02 6.00 -7.13
CA ALA A 199 -28.70 7.41 -7.22
C ALA A 199 -27.96 7.95 -5.98
N ASN A 200 -26.92 8.74 -6.26
CA ASN A 200 -26.47 9.89 -5.47
C ASN A 200 -25.58 9.69 -4.22
N ARG A 201 -24.61 8.76 -4.21
CA ARG A 201 -23.43 8.86 -3.30
C ARG A 201 -22.12 8.45 -3.96
N GLN A 202 -21.17 9.40 -3.94
CA GLN A 202 -19.74 9.31 -4.23
C GLN A 202 -19.31 9.02 -5.68
N ARG A 203 -18.82 10.08 -6.36
CA ARG A 203 -17.72 9.97 -7.35
C ARG A 203 -16.71 8.93 -6.85
N SER A 204 -16.25 8.03 -7.72
CA SER A 204 -15.50 6.84 -7.27
C SER A 204 -14.34 7.21 -6.33
N ARG A 205 -14.33 6.61 -5.13
CA ARG A 205 -13.36 6.88 -4.06
C ARG A 205 -11.89 6.69 -4.52
N PHE A 206 -11.70 5.91 -5.57
CA PHE A 206 -10.43 5.63 -6.24
C PHE A 206 -10.04 6.71 -7.26
N SER A 207 -10.97 7.30 -8.03
CA SER A 207 -10.64 8.41 -8.94
C SER A 207 -10.03 9.59 -8.19
N HIS A 208 -10.55 9.90 -6.99
CA HIS A 208 -9.96 10.86 -6.08
C HIS A 208 -8.59 10.42 -5.54
N THR A 209 -8.37 9.14 -5.28
CA THR A 209 -7.06 8.64 -4.83
C THR A 209 -6.01 8.73 -5.94
N LEU A 210 -6.38 8.37 -7.17
CA LEU A 210 -5.54 8.48 -8.34
C LEU A 210 -5.25 9.95 -8.66
N GLN A 211 -6.28 10.80 -8.73
CA GLN A 211 -6.11 12.25 -8.93
C GLN A 211 -5.17 12.84 -7.86
N ARG A 212 -5.39 12.51 -6.59
CA ARG A 212 -4.53 12.94 -5.49
C ARG A 212 -3.10 12.45 -5.66
N MET A 213 -2.89 11.18 -6.04
CA MET A 213 -1.56 10.66 -6.30
C MET A 213 -0.88 11.46 -7.41
N MET A 214 -1.60 11.79 -8.49
CA MET A 214 -1.05 12.60 -9.59
C MET A 214 -0.76 14.06 -9.19
N GLU A 215 -1.58 14.64 -8.32
CA GLU A 215 -1.35 15.98 -7.73
C GLU A 215 -0.11 15.97 -6.83
N VAL A 216 0.01 14.98 -5.93
CA VAL A 216 1.15 14.79 -5.03
C VAL A 216 2.45 14.58 -5.82
N LEU A 217 2.38 13.86 -6.94
CA LEU A 217 3.52 13.66 -7.82
C LEU A 217 3.89 14.93 -8.61
N HIS A 218 3.10 16.01 -8.57
CA HIS A 218 3.24 17.17 -9.46
C HIS A 218 3.32 16.78 -10.93
N TRP A 219 2.43 15.87 -11.36
CA TRP A 219 2.45 15.24 -12.67
C TRP A 219 2.64 16.22 -13.84
N GLU A 220 1.98 17.37 -13.81
CA GLU A 220 2.08 18.36 -14.89
C GLU A 220 3.50 18.87 -15.13
N ALA A 221 4.34 18.93 -14.10
CA ALA A 221 5.72 19.37 -14.19
C ALA A 221 6.67 18.32 -14.82
N TRP A 222 6.21 17.08 -15.02
CA TRP A 222 7.07 16.00 -15.50
C TRP A 222 7.32 16.07 -16.99
N SER A 223 8.53 15.71 -17.40
CA SER A 223 8.85 15.46 -18.79
C SER A 223 8.02 14.29 -19.35
N ILE A 224 7.71 14.33 -20.64
CA ILE A 224 6.98 13.24 -21.31
C ILE A 224 7.68 11.88 -21.13
N PRO A 225 9.01 11.76 -21.27
CA PRO A 225 9.69 10.48 -21.02
C PRO A 225 9.43 9.93 -19.61
N ASN A 226 9.47 10.77 -18.57
CA ASN A 226 9.24 10.34 -17.18
C ASN A 226 7.79 9.90 -16.94
N LYS A 227 6.83 10.60 -17.55
CA LYS A 227 5.42 10.19 -17.54
C LYS A 227 5.26 8.80 -18.19
N LEU A 228 5.88 8.59 -19.35
CA LEU A 228 5.81 7.33 -20.08
C LEU A 228 6.50 6.18 -19.33
N THR A 229 7.66 6.42 -18.72
CA THR A 229 8.36 5.37 -17.95
C THR A 229 7.59 5.00 -16.68
N LEU A 230 6.94 5.95 -15.99
CA LEU A 230 6.09 5.61 -14.85
C LEU A 230 4.86 4.78 -15.28
N LEU A 231 4.17 5.17 -16.36
CA LEU A 231 3.05 4.39 -16.91
C LEU A 231 3.49 3.00 -17.36
N TRP A 232 4.69 2.88 -17.93
CA TRP A 232 5.29 1.59 -18.25
C TRP A 232 5.53 0.76 -16.99
N THR A 233 6.08 1.36 -15.92
CA THR A 233 6.25 0.70 -14.62
C THR A 233 4.92 0.17 -14.09
N PHE A 234 3.84 0.95 -14.16
CA PHE A 234 2.50 0.51 -13.79
C PHE A 234 2.09 -0.74 -14.58
N ALA A 235 2.21 -0.70 -15.90
CA ALA A 235 1.86 -1.84 -16.75
C ALA A 235 2.69 -3.10 -16.41
N GLN A 236 3.99 -2.95 -16.16
CA GLN A 236 4.88 -4.07 -15.81
C GLN A 236 4.55 -4.69 -14.45
N VAL A 237 4.35 -3.86 -13.42
CA VAL A 237 3.97 -4.34 -12.08
C VAL A 237 2.61 -5.04 -12.14
N LEU A 238 1.64 -4.47 -12.85
CA LEU A 238 0.32 -5.08 -13.03
C LEU A 238 0.40 -6.42 -13.77
N TRP A 239 1.20 -6.50 -14.84
CA TRP A 239 1.42 -7.74 -15.57
C TRP A 239 2.06 -8.82 -14.68
N GLN A 240 3.04 -8.44 -13.87
CA GLN A 240 3.69 -9.35 -12.94
C GLN A 240 2.73 -9.83 -11.84
N LEU A 241 1.93 -8.92 -11.25
CA LEU A 241 0.90 -9.26 -10.27
C LEU A 241 -0.15 -10.20 -10.88
N TRP A 242 -0.57 -9.95 -12.11
CA TRP A 242 -1.47 -10.83 -12.85
C TRP A 242 -0.87 -12.23 -13.04
N ARG A 243 0.42 -12.31 -13.41
CA ARG A 243 1.13 -13.59 -13.56
C ARG A 243 1.17 -14.36 -12.25
N TRP A 244 1.52 -13.70 -11.14
CA TRP A 244 1.46 -14.29 -9.80
C TRP A 244 0.05 -14.73 -9.43
N SER A 245 -0.95 -13.88 -9.69
CA SER A 245 -2.35 -14.19 -9.40
C SER A 245 -2.85 -15.43 -10.13
N ARG A 246 -2.37 -15.69 -11.35
CA ARG A 246 -2.71 -16.91 -12.11
C ARG A 246 -2.00 -18.16 -11.59
N SER A 247 -0.92 -18.00 -10.84
CA SER A 247 -0.20 -19.13 -10.22
C SER A 247 -0.75 -19.51 -8.85
N LEU A 248 -1.55 -18.64 -8.21
CA LEU A 248 -2.16 -18.90 -6.91
C LEU A 248 -3.27 -19.94 -7.03
N LYS A 249 -3.09 -21.08 -6.36
CA LYS A 249 -4.11 -22.14 -6.25
C LYS A 249 -4.89 -22.01 -4.95
N THR A 250 -6.17 -22.37 -4.97
CA THR A 250 -7.05 -22.31 -3.79
C THR A 250 -6.52 -23.16 -2.64
N GLU A 251 -5.93 -24.33 -2.94
CA GLU A 251 -5.38 -25.23 -1.93
C GLU A 251 -4.19 -24.60 -1.20
N GLN A 252 -3.34 -23.85 -1.92
CA GLN A 252 -2.21 -23.14 -1.32
C GLN A 252 -2.68 -22.00 -0.41
N LEU A 253 -3.67 -21.22 -0.87
CA LEU A 253 -4.26 -20.15 -0.07
C LEU A 253 -4.91 -20.70 1.20
N ASN A 254 -5.63 -21.82 1.11
CA ASN A 254 -6.22 -22.48 2.27
C ASN A 254 -5.15 -23.03 3.24
N CYS A 255 -4.01 -23.50 2.73
CA CYS A 255 -2.90 -23.95 3.56
C CYS A 255 -2.26 -22.77 4.33
N TRP A 256 -2.15 -21.59 3.71
CA TRP A 256 -1.54 -20.41 4.33
C TRP A 256 -2.48 -19.63 5.25
N LEU A 257 -3.75 -19.49 4.87
CA LEU A 257 -4.72 -18.60 5.52
C LEU A 257 -5.81 -19.36 6.29
N GLY A 258 -5.83 -20.69 6.19
CA GLY A 258 -6.86 -21.54 6.77
C GLY A 258 -8.03 -21.80 5.81
N ALA A 259 -8.94 -22.68 6.23
CA ALA A 259 -10.13 -23.00 5.45
C ALA A 259 -11.00 -21.75 5.27
N HIS A 260 -11.50 -21.53 4.04
CA HIS A 260 -12.38 -20.41 3.74
C HIS A 260 -13.65 -20.46 4.62
N PRO A 261 -14.13 -19.33 5.19
CA PRO A 261 -15.27 -19.33 6.11
C PRO A 261 -16.55 -19.99 5.55
N GLU A 262 -16.81 -19.86 4.24
CA GLU A 262 -17.99 -20.49 3.60
C GLU A 262 -17.91 -22.03 3.52
N SER A 263 -16.72 -22.63 3.74
CA SER A 263 -16.58 -24.08 3.84
C SER A 263 -17.01 -24.65 5.20
N GLN A 264 -17.17 -23.78 6.21
CA GLN A 264 -17.58 -24.17 7.57
C GLN A 264 -19.09 -24.01 7.81
N GLY A 265 -19.82 -23.33 6.91
CA GLY A 265 -21.27 -23.12 7.00
C GLY A 265 -22.13 -24.18 6.28
N ALA A 266 -21.53 -25.17 5.61
CA ALA A 266 -22.26 -26.28 4.97
C ALA A 266 -22.45 -27.50 5.90
N ALA A 267 -22.06 -27.38 7.17
CA ALA A 267 -22.19 -28.41 8.19
C ALA A 267 -22.88 -27.85 9.46
N GLN A 268 -24.02 -27.18 9.28
CA GLN A 268 -25.03 -26.96 10.33
C GLN A 268 -26.42 -27.15 9.74
#